data_AF-A0A7L4NJY7-F1
#
_entry.id   AF-A0A7L4NJY7-F1
#
_cell.length_a   1.000
_cell.length_b   1.000
_cell.length_c   1.000
_cell.angle_alpha   90.00
_cell.angle_beta   90.00
_cell.angle_gamma   90.00
#
_symmetry.space_group_name_H-M   'P 1'
#
loop_
_entity.id
_entity.type
_entity.pdbx_description
1 polymer ?
#
loop_
_entity_poly.entity_id
_entity_poly.type
_entity_poly.pdbx_seq_one_letter_code
_entity_poly.pdbx_strand_id
1 'polypeptide(L)'
;MILYHIPDIRLFWSEDERFLRQFIVPHIWQKVTFQPLSRYPPLINDISFWLPSDTYSKNDFYDLARTIGGDLIEKVDLVDEFTHPKSKKVSHCYRITYRHPERTLTQDEVHHVHQAIEESAVRELGVEGRF
;
A
#
# COMPACT_ATOMS: atom_id res chain seq x y z
N MET A 1 10.28 -12.99 -7.62
CA MET A 1 11.27 -11.97 -7.30
C MET A 1 12.61 -12.17 -7.98
N ILE A 2 13.31 -13.30 -8.02
CA ILE A 2 14.38 -13.45 -9.06
C ILE A 2 14.24 -14.80 -9.77
N LEU A 3 14.45 -15.89 -9.04
CA LEU A 3 14.44 -17.26 -9.60
C LEU A 3 13.17 -17.59 -10.39
N TYR A 4 12.01 -17.19 -9.86
CA TYR A 4 10.70 -17.49 -10.45
C TYR A 4 10.04 -16.30 -11.13
N HIS A 5 10.67 -15.13 -11.23
CA HIS A 5 10.06 -13.92 -11.82
C HIS A 5 8.72 -13.45 -11.19
N ILE A 6 8.40 -13.87 -9.96
CA ILE A 6 7.20 -13.40 -9.22
C ILE A 6 7.27 -11.87 -9.04
N PRO A 7 6.26 -11.10 -9.50
CA PRO A 7 6.33 -9.63 -9.61
C PRO A 7 5.99 -8.89 -8.31
N ASP A 8 5.31 -9.52 -7.37
CA ASP A 8 4.82 -8.92 -6.15
C ASP A 8 5.03 -9.87 -4.97
N ILE A 9 5.57 -9.35 -3.87
CA ILE A 9 5.84 -10.12 -2.65
C ILE A 9 4.55 -10.55 -1.94
N ARG A 10 3.44 -9.82 -2.12
CA ARG A 10 2.13 -10.15 -1.53
C ARG A 10 1.59 -11.50 -2.02
N LEU A 11 2.01 -11.94 -3.21
CA LEU A 11 1.63 -13.26 -3.74
C LEU A 11 2.12 -14.42 -2.88
N PHE A 12 3.18 -14.26 -2.08
CA PHE A 12 3.62 -15.30 -1.14
C PHE A 12 2.67 -15.50 0.04
N TRP A 13 1.78 -14.54 0.28
CA TRP A 13 0.76 -14.56 1.35
C TRP A 13 -0.65 -14.82 0.81
N SER A 14 -0.78 -15.04 -0.50
CA SER A 14 -2.05 -15.28 -1.19
C SER A 14 -2.44 -16.77 -1.11
N GLU A 15 -3.75 -17.02 -0.96
CA GLU A 15 -4.35 -18.36 -1.03
C GLU A 15 -4.86 -18.68 -2.45
N ASP A 16 -4.53 -17.87 -3.46
CA ASP A 16 -4.98 -18.07 -4.84
C ASP A 16 -4.36 -19.33 -5.45
N GLU A 17 -5.21 -20.34 -5.69
CA GLU A 17 -4.85 -21.59 -6.35
C GLU A 17 -4.18 -21.38 -7.72
N ARG A 18 -4.48 -20.27 -8.43
CA ARG A 18 -3.83 -19.93 -9.70
C ARG A 18 -2.34 -19.62 -9.53
N PHE A 19 -1.94 -19.12 -8.35
CA PHE A 19 -0.55 -18.92 -7.97
C PHE A 19 0.03 -20.22 -7.38
N LEU A 20 -0.62 -20.79 -6.37
CA LEU A 20 -0.09 -21.93 -5.59
C LEU A 20 0.19 -23.17 -6.45
N ARG A 21 -0.73 -23.52 -7.37
CA ARG A 21 -0.60 -24.72 -8.21
C ARG A 21 0.60 -24.69 -9.13
N GLN A 22 1.13 -23.52 -9.47
CA GLN A 22 2.29 -23.40 -10.37
C GLN A 22 3.58 -23.94 -9.73
N PHE A 23 3.60 -24.07 -8.40
CA PHE A 23 4.74 -24.57 -7.64
C PHE A 23 4.56 -26.01 -7.15
N ILE A 24 3.41 -26.65 -7.46
CA ILE A 24 3.19 -28.08 -7.19
C ILE A 24 3.89 -28.87 -8.30
N VAL A 25 5.08 -29.38 -7.99
CA VAL A 25 5.93 -30.12 -8.93
C VAL A 25 6.30 -31.51 -8.38
N PRO A 26 6.49 -32.52 -9.24
CA PRO A 26 6.90 -33.86 -8.80
C PRO A 26 8.29 -33.91 -8.15
N HIS A 27 9.17 -32.94 -8.43
CA HIS A 27 10.55 -32.91 -7.91
C HIS A 27 11.06 -31.48 -7.67
N ILE A 28 11.77 -31.23 -6.57
CA ILE A 28 12.26 -29.90 -6.14
C ILE A 28 13.21 -29.18 -7.13
N TRP A 29 14.00 -29.94 -7.90
CA TRP A 29 14.89 -29.40 -8.95
C TRP A 29 14.18 -29.01 -10.26
N GLN A 30 12.87 -29.22 -10.37
CA GLN A 30 12.14 -28.83 -11.57
C GLN A 30 12.17 -27.30 -11.73
N LYS A 31 12.64 -26.84 -12.89
CA LYS A 31 12.65 -25.41 -13.20
C LYS A 31 11.21 -24.92 -13.38
N VAL A 32 10.75 -24.09 -12.44
CA VAL A 32 9.46 -23.41 -12.51
C VAL A 32 9.67 -21.99 -13.04
N THR A 33 8.82 -21.57 -13.98
CA THR A 33 8.71 -20.16 -14.37
C THR A 33 7.28 -19.73 -14.11
N PHE A 34 7.10 -18.79 -13.18
CA PHE A 34 5.78 -18.26 -12.87
C PHE A 34 5.15 -17.63 -14.11
N GLN A 35 3.91 -18.02 -14.38
CA GLN A 35 3.04 -17.38 -15.35
C GLN A 35 2.26 -16.27 -14.64
N PRO A 36 2.49 -14.98 -15.00
CA PRO A 36 1.80 -13.86 -14.38
C PRO A 36 0.28 -13.98 -14.51
N LEU A 37 -0.40 -13.71 -13.39
CA LEU A 37 -1.86 -13.57 -13.38
C LEU A 37 -2.27 -12.26 -14.05
N SER A 38 -3.52 -12.21 -14.54
CA SER A 38 -4.11 -10.98 -15.07
C SER A 38 -4.01 -9.86 -14.04
N ARG A 39 -3.52 -8.69 -14.45
CA ARG A 39 -3.38 -7.54 -13.54
C ARG A 39 -4.70 -6.78 -13.46
N TYR A 40 -5.16 -6.56 -12.23
CA TYR A 40 -6.34 -5.74 -11.96
C TYR A 40 -5.99 -4.24 -11.99
N PRO A 41 -6.90 -3.36 -12.42
CA PRO A 41 -6.63 -1.92 -12.48
C PRO A 41 -6.37 -1.35 -11.07
N PRO A 42 -5.42 -0.41 -10.93
CA PRO A 42 -5.20 0.27 -9.65
C PRO A 42 -6.23 1.39 -9.44
N LEU A 43 -6.48 1.70 -8.17
CA LEU A 43 -7.08 2.96 -7.74
C LEU A 43 -6.02 3.77 -6.98
N ILE A 44 -5.95 5.07 -7.23
CA ILE A 44 -4.88 5.93 -6.70
C ILE A 44 -5.52 7.10 -5.98
N ASN A 45 -5.22 7.23 -4.69
CA ASN A 45 -5.64 8.37 -3.87
C ASN A 45 -4.43 9.00 -3.20
N ASP A 46 -4.43 10.32 -3.11
CA ASP A 46 -3.41 11.09 -2.41
C ASP A 46 -3.98 11.54 -1.06
N ILE A 47 -3.14 11.48 -0.02
CA ILE A 47 -3.48 11.95 1.33
C ILE A 47 -2.42 12.96 1.78
N SER A 48 -2.87 14.12 2.22
CA SER A 48 -2.00 15.19 2.71
C SER A 48 -2.35 15.57 4.14
N PHE A 49 -1.33 15.87 4.94
CA PHE A 49 -1.52 16.34 6.31
C PHE A 49 -0.31 17.14 6.79
N TRP A 50 -0.50 17.94 7.84
CA TRP A 50 0.56 18.62 8.56
C TRP A 50 1.13 17.71 9.64
N LEU A 51 2.45 17.70 9.77
CA LEU A 51 3.15 16.90 10.76
C LEU A 51 3.03 17.52 12.16
N PRO A 52 3.01 16.69 13.21
CA PRO A 52 3.28 17.14 14.57
C PRO A 52 4.73 17.62 14.69
N SER A 53 4.98 18.54 15.62
CA SER A 53 6.18 19.37 15.62
C SER A 53 7.51 18.60 15.71
N ASP A 54 7.59 17.40 16.33
CA ASP A 54 8.87 16.71 16.55
C ASP A 54 8.82 15.16 16.65
N THR A 55 7.65 14.51 16.49
CA THR A 55 7.48 13.07 16.79
C THR A 55 7.21 12.17 15.59
N TYR A 56 7.14 12.72 14.38
CA TYR A 56 6.70 11.97 13.20
C TYR A 56 7.85 11.32 12.44
N SER A 57 7.75 10.00 12.22
CA SER A 57 8.55 9.28 11.23
C SER A 57 7.72 8.89 10.02
N LYS A 58 8.33 8.91 8.82
CA LYS A 58 7.69 8.43 7.58
C LYS A 58 7.25 6.96 7.72
N ASN A 59 7.99 6.17 8.50
CA ASN A 59 7.67 4.76 8.75
C ASN A 59 6.39 4.57 9.55
N ASP A 60 6.06 5.48 10.48
CA ASP A 60 4.85 5.37 11.29
C ASP A 60 3.60 5.39 10.41
N PHE A 61 3.61 6.24 9.37
CA PHE A 61 2.53 6.28 8.40
C PHE A 61 2.52 5.07 7.46
N TYR A 62 3.68 4.53 7.07
CA TYR A 62 3.73 3.30 6.29
C TYR A 62 3.16 2.12 7.08
N ASP A 63 3.47 2.01 8.37
CA ASP A 63 2.97 0.97 9.25
C ASP A 63 1.47 1.13 9.51
N LEU A 64 1.00 2.35 9.75
CA LEU A 64 -0.43 2.64 9.90
C LEU A 64 -1.23 2.30 8.63
N ALA A 65 -0.76 2.75 7.46
CA ALA A 65 -1.40 2.44 6.19
C ALA A 65 -1.44 0.94 5.93
N ARG A 66 -0.35 0.21 6.22
CA ARG A 66 -0.31 -1.26 6.11
C ARG A 66 -1.23 -1.95 7.10
N THR A 67 -1.36 -1.45 8.32
CA THR A 67 -2.24 -2.02 9.35
C THR A 67 -3.70 -1.94 8.93
N ILE A 68 -4.12 -0.83 8.32
CA ILE A 68 -5.52 -0.60 7.95
C ILE A 68 -5.82 -1.17 6.56
N GLY A 69 -4.96 -0.90 5.58
CA GLY A 69 -5.17 -1.28 4.19
C GLY A 69 -4.68 -2.67 3.82
N GLY A 70 -3.79 -3.29 4.62
CA GLY A 70 -3.29 -4.65 4.41
C GLY A 70 -2.80 -4.90 2.97
N ASP A 71 -3.34 -5.97 2.38
CA ASP A 71 -3.02 -6.39 1.01
C ASP A 71 -3.73 -5.57 -0.08
N LEU A 72 -4.67 -4.69 0.28
CA LEU A 72 -5.29 -3.77 -0.69
C LEU A 72 -4.28 -2.73 -1.17
N ILE A 73 -3.31 -2.36 -0.32
CA ILE A 73 -2.27 -1.39 -0.65
C ILE A 73 -1.11 -2.09 -1.37
N GLU A 74 -0.92 -1.72 -2.63
CA GLU A 74 0.26 -2.12 -3.40
C GLU A 74 1.48 -1.30 -2.96
N LYS A 75 1.30 0.03 -2.88
CA LYS A 75 2.40 0.96 -2.65
C LYS A 75 1.94 2.23 -1.95
N VAL A 76 2.82 2.79 -1.12
CA VAL A 76 2.70 4.14 -0.53
C VAL A 76 3.96 4.91 -0.86
N ASP A 77 3.82 6.05 -1.54
CA ASP A 77 4.95 6.92 -1.92
C ASP A 77 4.77 8.30 -1.32
N LEU A 78 5.81 8.86 -0.70
CA LEU A 78 5.83 10.29 -0.40
C LEU A 78 6.08 11.06 -1.71
N VAL A 79 5.09 11.82 -2.16
CA VAL A 79 5.13 12.53 -3.45
C VAL A 79 5.43 14.03 -3.31
N ASP A 80 5.14 14.62 -2.15
CA ASP A 80 5.44 16.03 -1.87
C ASP A 80 5.77 16.26 -0.39
N GLU A 81 6.66 17.22 -0.15
CA GLU A 81 7.07 17.68 1.18
C GLU A 81 7.15 19.21 1.14
N PHE A 82 6.27 19.87 1.89
CA PHE A 82 6.12 21.33 1.86
C PHE A 82 6.24 21.94 3.24
N THR A 83 7.09 22.95 3.40
CA THR A 83 7.18 23.73 4.65
C THR A 83 6.47 25.07 4.50
N HIS A 84 5.45 25.31 5.33
CA HIS A 84 4.71 26.56 5.29
C HIS A 84 5.55 27.74 5.84
N PRO A 85 5.71 28.85 5.09
CA PRO A 85 6.71 29.87 5.39
C PRO A 85 6.49 30.63 6.71
N LYS A 86 5.22 30.84 7.10
CA LYS A 86 4.84 31.60 8.30
C LYS A 86 4.74 30.72 9.55
N SER A 87 3.93 29.67 9.51
CA SER A 87 3.72 28.73 10.62
C SER A 87 4.88 27.75 10.83
N LYS A 88 5.81 27.60 9.88
CA LYS A 88 6.90 26.61 9.88
C LYS A 88 6.44 25.15 10.00
N LYS A 89 5.14 24.88 9.83
CA LYS A 89 4.60 23.51 9.77
C LYS A 89 5.08 22.83 8.48
N VAL A 90 5.43 21.55 8.61
CA VAL A 90 5.76 20.68 7.48
C VAL A 90 4.51 19.90 7.09
N SER A 91 4.22 19.81 5.80
CA SER A 91 3.17 18.99 5.21
C SER A 91 3.80 17.88 4.39
N HIS A 92 3.30 16.66 4.55
CA HIS A 92 3.58 15.57 3.63
C HIS A 92 2.34 15.28 2.79
N CYS A 93 2.57 14.92 1.53
CA CYS A 93 1.58 14.30 0.65
C CYS A 93 2.06 12.91 0.26
N TYR A 94 1.24 11.90 0.57
CA TYR A 94 1.49 10.52 0.19
C TYR A 94 0.51 10.08 -0.90
N ARG A 95 1.01 9.39 -1.90
CA ARG A 95 0.21 8.69 -2.91
C ARG A 95 0.07 7.23 -2.52
N ILE A 96 -1.16 6.78 -2.33
CA ILE A 96 -1.48 5.38 -2.04
C ILE A 96 -2.04 4.73 -3.29
N THR A 97 -1.37 3.66 -3.74
CA THR A 97 -1.85 2.82 -4.85
C THR A 97 -2.55 1.59 -4.28
N TYR A 98 -3.86 1.50 -4.51
CA TYR A 98 -4.69 0.37 -4.14
C TYR A 98 -4.80 -0.59 -5.32
N ARG A 99 -4.40 -1.85 -5.13
CA ARG A 99 -4.59 -2.92 -6.10
C ARG A 99 -4.54 -4.26 -5.38
N HIS A 100 -5.61 -5.03 -5.45
CA HIS A 100 -5.62 -6.40 -4.93
C HIS A 100 -4.97 -7.36 -5.93
N PRO A 101 -4.18 -8.35 -5.47
CA PRO A 101 -3.54 -9.34 -6.36
C PRO A 101 -4.55 -10.26 -7.06
N GLU A 102 -5.73 -10.46 -6.47
CA GLU A 102 -6.68 -11.50 -6.91
C GLU A 102 -8.02 -11.00 -7.49
N ARG A 103 -8.35 -9.70 -7.37
CA ARG A 103 -9.63 -9.14 -7.85
C ARG A 103 -9.55 -7.64 -8.17
N THR A 104 -10.52 -7.14 -8.94
CA THR A 104 -10.72 -5.69 -9.13
C THR A 104 -11.25 -5.07 -7.85
N LEU A 105 -10.74 -3.88 -7.53
CA LEU A 105 -11.24 -3.05 -6.44
C LEU A 105 -12.35 -2.11 -6.94
N THR A 106 -13.36 -1.91 -6.11
CA THR A 106 -14.44 -0.93 -6.28
C THR A 106 -14.02 0.41 -5.70
N GLN A 107 -14.62 1.50 -6.20
CA GLN A 107 -14.37 2.83 -5.64
C GLN A 107 -14.84 2.93 -4.19
N ASP A 108 -16.01 2.34 -3.88
CA ASP A 108 -16.59 2.40 -2.55
C ASP A 108 -15.69 1.70 -1.52
N GLU A 109 -15.18 0.49 -1.78
CA GLU A 109 -14.32 -0.18 -0.81
C GLU A 109 -13.01 0.58 -0.56
N VAL A 110 -12.42 1.16 -1.61
CA VAL A 110 -11.20 1.97 -1.46
C VAL A 110 -11.48 3.26 -0.71
N HIS A 111 -12.64 3.88 -0.92
CA HIS A 111 -13.05 5.07 -0.19
C HIS A 111 -13.16 4.81 1.32
N HIS A 112 -13.82 3.73 1.73
CA HIS A 112 -13.94 3.38 3.15
C HIS A 112 -12.58 3.13 3.80
N VAL A 113 -11.68 2.41 3.11
CA VAL A 113 -10.32 2.15 3.62
C VAL A 113 -9.50 3.45 3.68
N HIS A 114 -9.60 4.30 2.67
CA HIS A 114 -8.89 5.58 2.64
C HIS A 114 -9.31 6.49 3.79
N GLN A 115 -10.63 6.61 4.02
CA GLN A 115 -11.18 7.38 5.12
C GLN A 115 -10.71 6.82 6.47
N ALA A 116 -10.69 5.49 6.64
CA ALA A 116 -10.18 4.88 7.86
C ALA A 116 -8.70 5.20 8.11
N ILE A 117 -7.89 5.30 7.03
CA ILE A 117 -6.48 5.73 7.11
C ILE A 117 -6.38 7.20 7.52
N GLU A 118 -7.18 8.09 6.94
CA GLU A 118 -7.22 9.52 7.30
C GLU A 118 -7.57 9.71 8.78
N GLU A 119 -8.66 9.08 9.24
CA GLU A 119 -9.13 9.17 10.62
C GLU A 119 -8.10 8.61 11.61
N SER A 120 -7.48 7.48 11.27
CA SER A 120 -6.47 6.86 12.14
C SER A 120 -5.16 7.64 12.14
N ALA A 121 -4.76 8.25 11.02
CA ALA A 121 -3.61 9.12 10.99
C ALA A 121 -3.78 10.30 11.96
N VAL A 122 -4.94 10.95 11.96
CA VAL A 122 -5.25 12.04 12.91
C VAL A 122 -5.24 11.54 14.35
N ARG A 123 -5.86 10.38 14.62
CA ARG A 123 -6.01 9.83 15.97
C ARG A 123 -4.70 9.30 16.57
N GLU A 124 -3.90 8.58 15.77
CA GLU A 124 -2.75 7.81 16.26
C GLU A 124 -1.41 8.51 16.01
N LEU A 125 -1.28 9.24 14.90
CA LEU A 125 -0.06 9.99 14.57
C LEU A 125 -0.16 11.47 14.96
N GLY A 126 -1.35 11.94 15.39
CA GLY A 126 -1.57 13.32 15.81
C GLY A 126 -1.38 14.34 14.69
N VAL A 127 -1.55 13.91 13.42
CA VAL A 127 -1.43 14.79 12.26
C VAL A 127 -2.67 15.66 12.11
N GLU A 128 -2.51 16.81 11.46
CA GLU A 128 -3.63 17.68 11.11
C GLU A 128 -3.97 17.52 9.62
N GLY A 129 -5.16 16.98 9.34
CA GLY A 129 -5.63 16.66 8.00
C GLY A 129 -5.62 17.85 7.02
N ARG A 130 -5.19 17.58 5.78
CA ARG A 130 -5.17 18.52 4.66
C ARG A 130 -5.66 17.80 3.39
N PHE A 131 -6.76 17.07 3.52
CA PHE A 131 -7.39 16.27 2.46
C PHE A 131 -8.30 17.15 1.61
#